data_AF-A0A1Q9MYA4-F1
#
_entry.id   AF-A0A1Q9MYA4-F1
#
_cell.length_a   1.000
_cell.length_b   1.000
_cell.length_c   1.000
_cell.angle_alpha   90.00
_cell.angle_beta   90.00
_cell.angle_gamma   90.00
#
_symmetry.space_group_name_H-M   'P 1'
#
loop_
_entity.id
_entity.type
_entity.pdbx_description
1 polymer ?
#
loop_
_entity_poly.entity_id
_entity_poly.type
_entity_poly.pdbx_seq_one_letter_code
_entity_poly.pdbx_strand_id
1 'polypeptide(L)'
;MLMATKTYKVVVPHTKYRYGAGLDVHKDYITACVAVQRGAEVEKITVQEFKQSPPGLGDLRQFLRKYLLEIVVMEATGVYTPPVKRTLDDYRGWGMIKPAITVINPSLLRKYPGEPHDDKRDALDLTALGLRGMARGSFIPAGEAREL
;
A
#
# COMPACT_ATOMS: atom_id res chain seq x y z
N MET A 1 14.13 -50.08 -21.15
CA MET A 1 13.35 -48.97 -21.71
C MET A 1 13.59 -47.74 -20.84
N LEU A 2 14.53 -46.87 -21.23
CA LEU A 2 14.93 -45.69 -20.45
C LEU A 2 14.01 -44.52 -20.86
N MET A 3 13.19 -44.01 -19.94
CA MET A 3 12.34 -42.84 -20.21
C MET A 3 13.16 -41.57 -20.03
N ALA A 4 13.40 -40.84 -21.13
CA ALA A 4 14.04 -39.53 -21.08
C ALA A 4 13.10 -38.52 -20.41
N THR A 5 13.50 -38.01 -19.24
CA THR A 5 12.82 -36.89 -18.57
C THR A 5 13.05 -35.62 -19.38
N LYS A 6 11.99 -35.11 -20.00
CA LYS A 6 11.99 -33.85 -20.74
C LYS A 6 12.00 -32.70 -19.72
N THR A 7 13.09 -31.94 -19.65
CA THR A 7 13.18 -30.76 -18.80
C THR A 7 12.51 -29.59 -19.52
N TYR A 8 11.41 -29.09 -18.98
CA TYR A 8 10.75 -27.89 -19.48
C TYR A 8 11.40 -26.67 -18.82
N LYS A 9 12.00 -25.77 -19.61
CA LYS A 9 12.26 -24.41 -19.14
C LYS A 9 10.93 -23.69 -19.08
N VAL A 10 10.40 -23.52 -17.88
CA VAL A 10 9.29 -22.60 -17.64
C VAL A 10 9.81 -21.18 -17.88
N VAL A 11 9.53 -20.63 -19.05
CA VAL A 11 9.70 -19.19 -19.28
C VAL A 11 8.49 -18.52 -18.66
N VAL A 12 8.64 -18.05 -17.41
CA VAL A 12 7.65 -17.17 -16.79
C VAL A 12 7.65 -15.84 -17.57
N PRO A 13 6.53 -15.46 -18.22
CA PRO A 13 6.45 -14.17 -18.90
C PRO A 13 6.66 -13.05 -17.87
N HIS A 14 7.61 -12.16 -18.11
CA HIS A 14 7.98 -11.07 -17.18
C HIS A 14 6.97 -9.90 -17.20
N THR A 15 5.76 -10.08 -17.71
CA THR A 15 4.70 -9.07 -17.61
C THR A 15 3.99 -9.21 -16.27
N LYS A 16 4.72 -9.03 -15.16
CA LYS A 16 4.13 -9.16 -13.83
C LYS A 16 3.41 -7.86 -13.49
N TYR A 17 2.13 -7.79 -13.83
CA TYR A 17 1.23 -6.76 -13.30
C TYR A 17 1.18 -6.92 -11.79
N ARG A 18 1.62 -5.91 -11.06
CA ARG A 18 1.59 -5.91 -9.59
C ARG A 18 0.66 -4.82 -9.10
N TYR A 19 -0.29 -5.17 -8.23
CA TYR A 19 -1.23 -4.20 -7.69
C TYR A 19 -0.80 -3.81 -6.28
N GLY A 20 -0.86 -2.53 -5.99
CA GLY A 20 -0.53 -1.98 -4.69
C GLY A 20 -1.51 -0.88 -4.30
N ALA A 21 -1.53 -0.57 -3.01
CA ALA A 21 -2.24 0.58 -2.50
C ALA A 21 -1.37 1.44 -1.60
N GLY A 22 -1.62 2.74 -1.60
CA GLY A 22 -1.01 3.74 -0.75
C GLY A 22 -2.11 4.43 0.05
N LEU A 23 -1.91 4.55 1.36
CA LEU A 23 -2.85 5.17 2.28
C LEU A 23 -2.19 6.38 2.94
N ASP A 24 -2.75 7.55 2.68
CA ASP A 24 -2.47 8.74 3.47
C ASP A 24 -3.51 8.82 4.60
N VAL A 25 -3.04 8.83 5.84
CA VAL A 25 -3.88 8.71 7.04
C VAL A 25 -3.88 10.02 7.79
N HIS A 26 -4.99 10.73 7.72
CA HIS A 26 -5.25 11.91 8.53
C HIS A 26 -6.12 11.58 9.74
N LYS A 27 -6.32 12.59 10.59
CA LYS A 27 -7.18 12.50 11.76
C LYS A 27 -8.62 12.16 11.40
N ASP A 28 -9.18 12.77 10.36
CA ASP A 28 -10.62 12.65 10.06
C ASP A 28 -10.91 11.74 8.86
N TYR A 29 -9.93 11.57 7.97
CA TYR A 29 -10.07 10.85 6.72
C TYR A 29 -8.81 10.07 6.33
N ILE A 30 -9.00 9.12 5.41
CA ILE A 30 -7.96 8.28 4.84
C ILE A 30 -8.08 8.37 3.33
N THR A 31 -7.05 8.87 2.65
CA THR A 31 -6.98 8.89 1.20
C THR A 31 -6.29 7.61 0.73
N ALA A 32 -7.02 6.77 0.00
CA ALA A 32 -6.52 5.50 -0.52
C ALA A 32 -6.35 5.56 -2.04
N CYS A 33 -5.13 5.32 -2.51
CA CYS A 33 -4.82 5.13 -3.92
C CYS A 33 -4.60 3.64 -4.20
N VAL A 34 -5.13 3.14 -5.31
CA VAL A 34 -4.79 1.83 -5.87
C VAL A 34 -4.11 2.05 -7.20
N ALA A 35 -2.98 1.38 -7.42
CA ALA A 35 -2.21 1.48 -8.66
C ALA A 35 -1.75 0.09 -9.14
N VAL A 36 -1.42 0.01 -10.42
CA VAL A 36 -0.80 -1.16 -11.04
C VAL A 36 0.59 -0.80 -11.55
N GLN A 37 1.56 -1.69 -11.30
CA GLN A 37 2.88 -1.61 -11.88
C GLN A 37 2.99 -2.50 -13.12
N ARG A 38 3.46 -1.91 -14.23
CA ARG A 38 3.79 -2.58 -15.49
C ARG A 38 5.28 -2.34 -15.78
N GLY A 39 6.14 -3.29 -15.39
CA GLY A 39 7.59 -3.07 -15.46
C GLY A 39 8.03 -1.92 -14.53
N ALA A 40 8.60 -0.85 -15.10
CA ALA A 40 9.02 0.33 -14.32
C ALA A 40 7.90 1.35 -14.10
N GLU A 41 6.82 1.27 -14.89
CA GLU A 41 5.72 2.24 -14.87
C GLU A 41 4.71 1.87 -13.79
N VAL A 42 4.20 2.89 -13.08
CA VAL A 42 3.13 2.76 -12.09
C VAL A 42 1.99 3.64 -12.54
N GLU A 43 0.82 3.03 -12.75
CA GLU A 43 -0.38 3.69 -13.24
C GLU A 43 -1.46 3.67 -12.17
N LYS A 44 -2.01 4.84 -11.85
CA LYS A 44 -3.14 5.02 -10.93
C LYS A 44 -4.39 4.36 -11.51
N ILE A 45 -5.04 3.49 -10.75
CA ILE A 45 -6.36 2.92 -11.08
C ILE A 45 -7.46 3.80 -10.49
N THR A 46 -7.38 4.10 -9.20
CA THR A 46 -8.41 4.86 -8.50
C THR A 46 -7.85 5.49 -7.23
N VAL A 47 -8.47 6.61 -6.82
CA VAL A 47 -8.23 7.24 -5.52
C VAL A 47 -9.58 7.52 -4.90
N GLN A 48 -9.76 7.13 -3.64
CA GLN A 48 -10.98 7.33 -2.88
C GLN A 48 -10.65 7.74 -1.45
N GLU A 49 -11.52 8.55 -0.86
CA GLU A 49 -11.41 8.99 0.53
C GLU A 49 -12.40 8.21 1.40
N PHE A 50 -11.96 7.86 2.62
CA PHE A 50 -12.75 7.16 3.61
C PHE A 50 -12.69 7.89 4.94
N LYS A 51 -13.78 7.89 5.72
CA LYS A 51 -13.76 8.47 7.07
C LYS A 51 -12.89 7.64 8.01
N GLN A 52 -12.17 8.31 8.90
CA GLN A 52 -11.41 7.69 9.98
C GLN A 52 -12.33 7.30 11.16
N SER A 53 -13.31 6.43 10.89
CA SER A 53 -14.26 5.92 11.88
C SER A 53 -14.48 4.42 11.67
N PRO A 54 -15.02 3.66 12.64
CA PRO A 54 -15.21 2.22 12.47
C PRO A 54 -16.01 1.83 11.21
N PRO A 55 -17.10 2.53 10.83
CA PRO A 55 -17.77 2.28 9.55
C PRO A 55 -16.88 2.59 8.34
N GLY A 56 -16.21 3.74 8.31
CA GLY A 56 -15.34 4.13 7.20
C GLY A 56 -14.13 3.21 7.02
N LEU A 57 -13.59 2.66 8.12
CA LEU A 57 -12.59 1.60 8.10
C LEU A 57 -13.15 0.26 7.58
N GLY A 58 -14.44 0.01 7.79
CA GLY A 58 -15.17 -1.06 7.11
C GLY A 58 -15.19 -0.85 5.60
N ASP A 59 -15.55 0.34 5.15
CA ASP A 59 -15.62 0.69 3.74
C ASP A 59 -14.25 0.65 3.06
N LEU A 60 -13.21 1.14 3.72
CA LEU A 60 -11.83 1.04 3.25
C LEU A 60 -11.42 -0.42 3.00
N ARG A 61 -11.71 -1.33 3.94
CA ARG A 61 -11.43 -2.77 3.76
C ARG A 61 -12.20 -3.37 2.58
N GLN A 62 -13.49 -3.02 2.46
CA GLN A 62 -14.32 -3.47 1.35
C GLN A 62 -13.86 -2.94 0.01
N PHE A 63 -13.31 -1.72 -0.02
CA PHE A 63 -12.71 -1.13 -1.19
C PHE A 63 -11.41 -1.85 -1.58
N LEU A 64 -10.47 -1.99 -0.65
CA LEU A 64 -9.16 -2.59 -0.93
C LEU A 64 -9.25 -4.06 -1.36
N ARG A 65 -10.17 -4.86 -0.77
CA ARG A 65 -10.33 -6.28 -1.12
C ARG A 65 -10.85 -6.55 -2.54
N LYS A 66 -11.30 -5.51 -3.25
CA LYS A 66 -11.72 -5.64 -4.66
C LYS A 66 -10.52 -5.86 -5.58
N TYR A 67 -9.30 -5.62 -5.09
CA TYR A 67 -8.07 -5.69 -5.85
C TYR A 67 -7.15 -6.79 -5.28
N LEU A 68 -6.39 -7.44 -6.16
CA LEU A 68 -5.37 -8.43 -5.78
C LEU A 68 -4.08 -7.73 -5.34
N LEU A 69 -4.17 -6.97 -4.25
CA LEU A 69 -3.06 -6.18 -3.74
C LEU A 69 -1.93 -7.10 -3.24
N GLU A 70 -0.71 -6.82 -3.66
CA GLU A 70 0.50 -7.43 -3.09
C GLU A 70 0.97 -6.68 -1.85
N ILE A 71 0.78 -5.36 -1.84
CA ILE A 71 1.25 -4.47 -0.78
C ILE A 71 0.26 -3.32 -0.55
N VAL A 72 0.08 -2.98 0.72
CA VAL A 72 -0.54 -1.73 1.16
C VAL A 72 0.52 -0.97 1.95
N VAL A 73 0.82 0.24 1.51
CA VAL A 73 1.78 1.13 2.16
C VAL A 73 1.02 2.27 2.83
N MET A 74 1.41 2.62 4.04
CA MET A 74 0.89 3.80 4.74
C MET A 74 2.02 4.64 5.29
N GLU A 75 1.84 5.94 5.27
CA GLU A 75 2.78 6.89 5.88
C GLU A 75 2.55 6.99 7.39
N ALA A 76 3.63 7.00 8.17
CA ALA A 76 3.56 7.16 9.63
C ALA A 76 3.43 8.63 10.06
N THR A 77 2.46 9.36 9.54
CA THR A 77 2.33 10.81 9.78
C THR A 77 1.86 11.15 11.20
N GLY A 78 1.40 10.18 12.00
CA GLY A 78 1.05 10.44 13.40
C GLY A 78 0.42 9.26 14.14
N VAL A 79 -0.22 9.58 15.28
CA VAL A 79 -0.89 8.63 16.20
C VAL A 79 -2.07 7.86 15.57
N TYR A 80 -2.49 8.27 14.37
CA TYR A 80 -3.65 7.76 13.64
C TYR A 80 -3.35 6.55 12.74
N THR A 81 -2.09 6.35 12.34
CA THR A 81 -1.66 5.23 11.49
C THR A 81 -1.77 3.85 12.18
N PRO A 82 -1.40 3.66 13.47
CA PRO A 82 -1.47 2.36 14.11
C PRO A 82 -2.88 1.72 14.16
N PRO A 83 -3.97 2.45 14.48
CA PRO A 83 -5.34 1.92 14.37
C PRO A 83 -5.72 1.43 12.96
N VAL A 84 -5.32 2.16 11.92
CA VAL A 84 -5.58 1.78 10.52
C VAL A 84 -4.78 0.52 10.17
N LYS A 85 -3.49 0.47 10.51
CA LYS A 85 -2.64 -0.70 10.32
C LYS A 85 -3.26 -1.94 10.96
N ARG A 86 -3.63 -1.87 12.23
CA ARG A 86 -4.22 -2.98 12.98
C ARG A 86 -5.50 -3.48 12.31
N THR A 87 -6.36 -2.56 11.87
CA THR A 87 -7.59 -2.89 11.15
C THR A 87 -7.35 -3.72 9.89
N LEU A 88 -6.32 -3.39 9.11
CA LEU A 88 -5.95 -4.13 7.90
C LEU A 88 -5.25 -5.44 8.22
N ASP A 89 -4.44 -5.47 9.28
CA ASP A 89 -3.71 -6.66 9.70
C ASP A 89 -4.62 -7.77 10.23
N ASP A 90 -5.63 -7.38 11.01
CA ASP A 90 -6.61 -8.27 11.60
C ASP A 90 -7.73 -8.66 10.61
N TYR A 91 -7.80 -7.99 9.46
CA TYR A 91 -8.81 -8.32 8.45
C TYR A 91 -8.57 -9.71 7.86
N ARG A 92 -9.61 -10.56 7.92
CA ARG A 92 -9.58 -11.93 7.40
C ARG A 92 -10.27 -12.08 6.04
N GLY A 93 -10.86 -11.01 5.51
CA GLY A 93 -11.61 -11.02 4.25
C GLY A 93 -10.78 -10.76 2.99
N TRP A 94 -9.44 -10.84 3.06
CA TRP A 94 -8.54 -10.61 1.91
C TRP A 94 -8.65 -11.67 0.81
N GLY A 95 -9.31 -12.81 1.06
CA GLY A 95 -9.39 -13.92 0.14
C GLY A 95 -8.17 -14.84 0.25
N MET A 96 -7.66 -15.34 -0.88
CA MET A 96 -6.59 -16.34 -0.91
C MET A 96 -5.23 -15.79 -0.46
N ILE A 97 -4.97 -14.49 -0.66
CA ILE A 97 -3.67 -13.88 -0.38
C ILE A 97 -3.92 -12.56 0.36
N LYS A 98 -3.35 -12.43 1.56
CA LYS A 98 -3.30 -11.17 2.31
C LYS A 98 -2.13 -10.31 1.77
N PRO A 99 -2.33 -9.02 1.44
CA PRO A 99 -1.23 -8.13 1.09
C PRO A 99 -0.28 -7.91 2.26
N ALA A 100 0.99 -7.60 1.96
CA ALA A 100 1.90 -7.05 2.96
C ALA A 100 1.39 -5.66 3.40
N ILE A 101 1.20 -5.45 4.71
CA ILE A 101 0.79 -4.16 5.27
C ILE A 101 2.02 -3.48 5.86
N THR A 102 2.51 -2.44 5.19
CA THR A 102 3.79 -1.80 5.52
C THR A 102 3.57 -0.35 5.93
N VAL A 103 4.12 0.03 7.07
CA VAL A 103 4.23 1.43 7.48
C VAL A 103 5.62 1.93 7.11
N ILE A 104 5.68 3.09 6.47
CA ILE A 104 6.94 3.73 6.10
C ILE A 104 7.13 5.06 6.83
N ASN A 105 8.40 5.45 6.97
CA ASN A 105 8.80 6.73 7.55
C ASN A 105 8.36 7.89 6.63
N PRO A 106 7.66 8.92 7.16
CA PRO A 106 7.24 10.11 6.44
C PRO A 106 8.35 10.80 5.65
N SER A 107 9.56 10.79 6.19
CA SER A 107 10.73 11.40 5.54
C SER A 107 11.05 10.82 4.16
N LEU A 108 10.57 9.61 3.83
CA LEU A 108 10.76 9.00 2.51
C LEU A 108 9.92 9.66 1.41
N LEU A 109 8.88 10.41 1.78
CA LEU A 109 8.00 11.14 0.87
C LEU A 109 8.00 12.64 1.16
N ARG A 110 8.96 13.11 1.95
CA ARG A 110 9.05 14.51 2.33
C ARG A 110 9.19 15.38 1.09
N LYS A 111 8.17 16.20 0.87
CA LYS A 111 8.16 17.27 -0.12
C LYS A 111 9.12 18.39 0.25
N TYR A 112 9.70 19.02 -0.76
CA TYR A 112 10.54 20.21 -0.56
C TYR A 112 9.68 21.44 -0.25
N PRO A 113 10.18 22.42 0.54
CA PRO A 113 9.46 23.66 0.77
C PRO A 113 9.06 24.34 -0.55
N GLY A 114 7.77 24.65 -0.70
CA GLY A 114 7.21 25.25 -1.91
C GLY A 114 6.60 24.25 -2.90
N GLU A 115 6.73 22.95 -2.67
CA GLU A 115 5.99 21.95 -3.44
C GLU A 115 4.52 21.87 -3.00
N PRO A 116 3.58 21.71 -3.94
CA PRO A 116 2.17 21.59 -3.61
C PRO A 116 1.89 20.28 -2.86
N HIS A 117 1.19 20.39 -1.73
CA HIS A 117 0.57 19.25 -1.06
C HIS A 117 -0.67 18.81 -1.82
N ASP A 118 -0.78 17.51 -2.10
CA ASP A 118 -1.89 16.91 -2.84
C ASP A 118 -2.01 15.45 -2.38
N ASP A 119 -2.95 15.19 -1.48
CA ASP A 119 -3.18 13.89 -0.83
C ASP A 119 -3.39 12.77 -1.87
N LYS A 120 -3.94 13.07 -3.06
CA LYS A 120 -4.13 12.07 -4.12
C LYS A 120 -2.82 11.71 -4.78
N ARG A 121 -1.94 12.69 -4.94
CA ARG A 121 -0.60 12.49 -5.47
C ARG A 121 0.26 11.74 -4.45
N ASP A 122 0.14 12.10 -3.18
CA ASP A 122 0.91 11.51 -2.08
C ASP A 122 0.55 10.03 -1.89
N ALA A 123 -0.74 9.69 -1.97
CA ALA A 123 -1.19 8.31 -1.99
C ALA A 123 -0.68 7.51 -3.21
N LEU A 124 -0.52 8.12 -4.39
CA LEU A 124 0.06 7.46 -5.57
C LEU A 124 1.57 7.23 -5.40
N ASP A 125 2.31 8.23 -4.92
CA ASP A 125 3.75 8.13 -4.72
C ASP A 125 4.09 7.09 -3.63
N LEU A 126 3.29 7.01 -2.55
CA LEU A 126 3.29 5.90 -1.58
C LEU A 126 3.17 4.53 -2.24
N THR A 127 2.18 4.40 -3.13
CA THR A 127 1.90 3.13 -3.81
C THR A 127 3.08 2.72 -4.70
N ALA A 128 3.65 3.67 -5.43
CA ALA A 128 4.79 3.44 -6.31
C ALA A 128 6.04 3.01 -5.53
N LEU A 129 6.28 3.60 -4.36
CA LEU A 129 7.39 3.25 -3.47
C LEU A 129 7.27 1.80 -2.97
N GLY A 130 6.06 1.38 -2.59
CA GLY A 130 5.75 -0.01 -2.23
C GLY A 130 5.98 -0.99 -3.36
N LEU A 131 5.41 -0.71 -4.53
CA LEU A 131 5.50 -1.57 -5.71
C LEU A 131 6.95 -1.71 -6.19
N ARG A 132 7.76 -0.66 -6.13
CA ARG A 132 9.19 -0.72 -6.48
C ARG A 132 10.05 -1.49 -5.47
N GLY A 133 9.49 -1.97 -4.36
CA GLY A 133 10.23 -2.67 -3.31
C GLY A 133 11.11 -1.74 -2.48
N MET A 134 10.88 -0.43 -2.57
CA MET A 134 11.63 0.59 -1.84
C MET A 134 11.02 0.87 -0.46
N ALA A 135 9.83 0.32 -0.17
CA ALA A 135 9.23 0.34 1.16
C ALA A 135 9.95 -0.64 2.08
N ARG A 136 11.06 -0.21 2.70
CA ARG A 136 11.62 -0.93 3.86
C ARG A 136 10.77 -0.60 5.07
N GLY A 137 10.23 -1.63 5.73
CA GLY A 137 9.40 -1.46 6.92
C GLY A 137 10.10 -0.59 7.95
N SER A 138 9.45 0.48 8.38
CA SER A 138 10.00 1.38 9.38
C SER A 138 9.63 0.86 10.76
N PHE A 139 10.62 0.60 11.62
CA PHE A 139 10.39 0.41 13.04
C PHE A 139 10.05 1.79 13.62
N ILE A 140 8.82 1.96 14.12
CA ILE A 140 8.38 3.18 14.79
C ILE A 140 8.45 2.88 16.29
N PRO A 141 9.40 3.45 17.05
CA PRO A 141 9.40 3.36 18.49
C PRO A 141 8.12 4.00 19.04
N ALA A 142 7.45 3.33 19.98
CA ALA A 142 6.14 3.72 20.49
C ALA A 142 6.04 5.14 21.13
N GLY A 143 7.15 5.87 21.24
CA GLY A 143 7.23 7.19 21.88
C GLY A 143 7.45 8.40 20.96
N GLU A 144 7.65 8.22 19.65
CA GLU A 144 8.00 9.34 18.75
C GLU A 144 6.87 9.84 17.84
N ALA A 145 5.68 9.21 17.91
CA ALA A 145 4.51 9.69 17.18
C ALA A 145 4.03 11.02 17.78
N ARG A 146 4.42 12.14 17.18
CA ARG A 146 3.83 13.46 17.44
C ARG A 146 2.62 13.68 16.53
N GLU A 147 1.60 14.38 17.04
CA GLU A 147 0.60 14.99 16.17
C GLU A 147 1.32 16.06 15.33
N LEU A 148 1.30 15.90 14.00
CA LEU A 148 1.71 16.90 13.03
C LEU A 148 0.46 17.55 12.43
#